data_AF-A0A7X6VQX8-F1
#
_entry.id   AF-A0A7X6VQX8-F1
#
_cell.length_a   1.000
_cell.length_b   1.000
_cell.length_c   1.000
_cell.angle_alpha   90.00
_cell.angle_beta   90.00
_cell.angle_gamma   90.00
#
_symmetry.space_group_name_H-M   'P 1'
#
loop_
_entity.id
_entity.type
_entity.pdbx_description
1 polymer ?
#
loop_
_entity_poly.entity_id
_entity_poly.type
_entity_poly.pdbx_seq_one_letter_code
_entity_poly.pdbx_strand_id
1 'polypeptide(L)' 'MDIKELARKYKDYVIDLRREFHMNPEPSWGEVRTSQRVREELDKMGIPYITAAGLGVVA' A
#
# COMPACT_ATOMS: atom_id res chain seq x y z
N MET A 1 20.00 -2.31 -13.66
CA MET A 1 18.99 -3.26 -13.15
C MET A 1 17.74 -3.02 -13.96
N ASP A 2 17.28 -4.04 -14.70
CA ASP A 2 16.07 -3.94 -15.52
C ASP A 2 14.81 -4.03 -14.65
N ILE A 3 13.67 -3.54 -15.15
CA ILE A 3 12.39 -3.55 -14.43
C ILE A 3 11.97 -4.97 -14.04
N LYS A 4 12.27 -5.98 -14.88
CA LYS A 4 11.98 -7.39 -14.57
C LYS A 4 12.78 -7.91 -13.39
N GLU A 5 14.03 -7.45 -13.24
CA GLU A 5 14.88 -7.81 -12.11
C GLU A 5 14.38 -7.16 -10.82
N LEU A 6 13.95 -5.90 -10.89
CA LEU A 6 13.35 -5.20 -9.75
C LEU A 6 12.05 -5.86 -9.29
N ALA A 7 11.19 -6.25 -10.22
CA ALA A 7 9.95 -6.97 -9.90
C ALA A 7 10.23 -8.31 -9.19
N ARG A 8 11.26 -9.06 -9.63
CA ARG A 8 11.68 -10.29 -8.94
C ARG A 8 12.21 -10.01 -7.54
N LYS A 9 13.02 -8.95 -7.38
CA LYS A 9 13.59 -8.55 -6.09
C LYS A 9 12.51 -8.25 -5.05
N TYR A 10 11.42 -7.59 -5.43
CA TYR A 10 10.37 -7.18 -4.50
C TYR A 10 9.15 -8.12 -4.46
N LYS A 11 9.25 -9.30 -5.09
CA LYS A 11 8.13 -10.24 -5.21
C LYS A 11 7.53 -10.64 -3.87
N ASP A 12 8.35 -11.03 -2.91
CA ASP A 12 7.87 -11.54 -1.62
C ASP A 12 7.22 -10.43 -0.80
N TYR A 13 7.81 -9.24 -0.81
CA TYR A 13 7.23 -8.04 -0.22
C TYR A 13 5.80 -7.76 -0.74
N VAL A 14 5.59 -7.82 -2.06
CA VAL A 14 4.26 -7.62 -2.66
C VAL A 14 3.29 -8.75 -2.27
N ILE A 15 3.76 -10.00 -2.22
CA ILE A 15 2.93 -11.14 -1.83
C ILE A 15 2.47 -11.01 -0.37
N ASP A 16 3.35 -10.62 0.53
CA ASP A 16 3.03 -10.49 1.95
C ASP A 16 2.09 -9.30 2.20
N LEU A 17 2.32 -8.17 1.53
CA LEU A 17 1.40 -7.04 1.59
C LEU A 17 -0.01 -7.41 1.07
N ARG A 18 -0.09 -8.17 -0.05
CA ARG A 18 -1.36 -8.69 -0.56
C ARG A 18 -2.05 -9.62 0.44
N ARG A 19 -1.31 -10.53 1.08
CA ARG A 19 -1.86 -11.43 2.11
C ARG A 19 -2.40 -10.63 3.28
N GLU A 20 -1.69 -9.62 3.75
CA GLU A 20 -2.12 -8.76 4.85
C GLU A 20 -3.44 -8.05 4.55
N PHE A 21 -3.55 -7.42 3.36
CA PHE A 21 -4.80 -6.78 2.94
C PHE A 21 -5.94 -7.78 2.79
N HIS A 22 -5.68 -8.97 2.24
CA HIS A 22 -6.70 -10.00 2.07
C HIS A 22 -7.22 -10.58 3.40
N MET A 23 -6.37 -10.63 4.44
CA MET A 23 -6.77 -11.10 5.77
C MET A 23 -7.60 -10.07 6.55
N ASN A 24 -7.55 -8.79 6.18
CA ASN A 24 -8.19 -7.71 6.92
C ASN A 24 -9.01 -6.80 5.98
N PRO A 25 -10.08 -7.33 5.35
CA PRO A 25 -10.94 -6.52 4.50
C PRO A 25 -11.74 -5.50 5.31
N GLU A 26 -11.97 -4.34 4.72
CA GLU A 26 -12.80 -3.26 5.28
C GLU A 26 -13.93 -2.91 4.30
N PRO A 27 -15.10 -2.45 4.80
CA PRO A 27 -16.20 -2.04 3.95
C PRO A 27 -15.88 -0.76 3.18
N SER A 28 -16.58 -0.56 2.07
CA SER A 28 -16.47 0.68 1.29
C SER A 28 -16.77 1.91 2.16
N TRP A 29 -15.92 2.94 2.04
CA TRP A 29 -15.94 4.17 2.86
C TRP A 29 -15.58 4.00 4.34
N GLY A 30 -15.15 2.80 4.74
CA GLY A 30 -14.70 2.47 6.10
C GLY A 30 -13.27 1.94 6.17
N GLU A 31 -12.46 2.16 5.13
CA GLU A 31 -11.11 1.61 4.94
C GLU A 31 -10.03 2.31 5.80
N VAL A 32 -10.30 2.53 7.09
CA VAL A 32 -9.44 3.32 7.97
C VAL A 32 -8.07 2.69 8.12
N ARG A 33 -8.01 1.37 8.40
CA ARG A 33 -6.77 0.61 8.57
C ARG A 33 -6.01 0.52 7.25
N THR A 34 -6.70 0.18 6.16
CA THR A 34 -6.13 -0.02 4.83
C THR A 34 -5.53 1.29 4.31
N SER A 35 -6.26 2.40 4.45
CA SER A 35 -5.78 3.74 4.09
C SER A 35 -4.52 4.12 4.86
N GLN A 36 -4.50 3.89 6.19
CA GLN A 36 -3.31 4.11 7.01
C GLN A 36 -2.14 3.22 6.56
N ARG A 37 -2.41 1.94 6.31
CA ARG A 37 -1.40 0.96 5.91
C ARG A 37 -0.72 1.33 4.58
N VAL A 38 -1.46 1.91 3.63
CA VAL A 38 -0.91 2.44 2.37
C VAL A 38 -0.01 3.65 2.64
N ARG A 39 -0.46 4.60 3.46
CA ARG A 39 0.34 5.77 3.87
C ARG A 39 1.66 5.37 4.52
N GLU A 40 1.64 4.40 5.42
CA GLU A 40 2.84 3.87 6.07
C GLU A 40 3.87 3.29 5.08
N GLU A 41 3.44 2.63 3.99
CA GLU A 41 4.37 2.17 2.95
C GLU A 41 4.95 3.33 2.15
N LEU A 42 4.15 4.35 1.84
CA LEU A 42 4.65 5.56 1.17
C LEU A 42 5.65 6.31 2.04
N ASP A 43 5.40 6.43 3.35
CA ASP A 43 6.32 7.01 4.33
C ASP A 43 7.66 6.25 4.38
N LYS A 44 7.61 4.91 4.42
CA LYS A 44 8.84 4.06 4.38
C LYS A 44 9.64 4.27 3.10
N MET A 45 8.98 4.56 1.98
CA MET A 45 9.61 4.85 0.70
C MET A 45 10.03 6.32 0.56
N GLY A 46 9.67 7.19 1.50
CA GLY A 46 9.91 8.63 1.43
C GLY A 46 9.09 9.33 0.34
N ILE A 47 7.92 8.78 -0.03
CA ILE A 47 7.06 9.32 -1.09
C ILE A 47 6.00 10.22 -0.42
N PRO A 48 5.95 11.52 -0.75
CA PRO A 48 4.92 12.42 -0.23
C PRO A 48 3.56 12.05 -0.82
N TYR A 49 2.50 12.21 -0.02
CA TYR A 49 1.13 11.95 -0.45
C TYR A 49 0.15 12.95 0.18
N ILE A 50 -1.07 12.99 -0.35
CA ILE A 50 -2.21 13.68 0.25
C ILE A 50 -3.34 12.70 0.57
N THR A 51 -4.15 13.05 1.56
CA THR A 51 -5.41 12.34 1.85
C THR A 51 -6.57 13.09 1.20
N ALA A 52 -7.39 12.37 0.44
CA ALA A 52 -8.53 12.89 -0.31
C ALA A 52 -9.81 12.13 0.06
N ALA A 53 -10.96 12.82 0.02
CA ALA A 53 -12.27 12.21 0.30
C ALA A 53 -12.31 11.37 1.60
N GLY A 54 -11.64 11.84 2.65
CA GLY A 54 -11.55 11.16 3.95
C GLY A 54 -10.46 10.08 4.01
N LEU A 55 -10.53 9.06 3.17
CA LEU A 55 -9.65 7.87 3.25
C LEU A 55 -8.87 7.56 1.95
N GLY A 56 -9.14 8.25 0.85
CA GLY A 56 -8.35 8.13 -0.37
C GLY A 56 -6.92 8.63 -0.19
N VAL A 57 -5.96 7.99 -0.85
CA VAL A 57 -4.54 8.37 -0.82
C VAL A 57 -4.07 8.63 -2.24
N VAL A 58 -3.42 9.78 -2.47
CA VAL A 58 -2.85 10.17 -3.77
C VAL A 58 -1.38 10.54 -3.57
N ALA A 59 -0.49 9.88 -4.32
CA ALA A 59 0.96 10.01 -4.26
C ALA A 59 1.54 10.19 -5.66
#